data_AF-A0A0M3D8L6-F1
#
_entry.id   AF-A0A0M3D8L6-F1
#
_cell.length_a   1.000
_cell.length_b   1.000
_cell.length_c   1.000
_cell.angle_alpha   90.00
_cell.angle_beta   90.00
_cell.angle_gamma   90.00
#
_symmetry.space_group_name_H-M   'P 1'
#
loop_
_entity.id
_entity.type
_entity.pdbx_description
1 polymer ?
#
loop_
_entity_poly.entity_id
_entity_poly.type
_entity_poly.pdbx_seq_one_letter_code
_entity_poly.pdbx_strand_id
1 'polypeptide(L)'
;MSSRPSPRTTEQPMAFSRREFWRGAVATWITFNALFLLVTTVVLAIMSRSLQTVFSILILVAWFQLLFVVATSALATVIGSGAAFVLGRLLRTTAGMRQHLIAFAGLGLVVGGVVIAVVGTWPANLTGEFGSLLTNITEPYIALPLLGMSAVSVAHGWYWTASRALSEDPAPQSPVAEAQLAG
;
A
#
# COMPACT_ATOMS: atom_id res chain seq x y z
N MET A 1 3.38 10.71 29.56
CA MET A 1 3.54 10.73 28.09
C MET A 1 2.88 12.00 27.58
N SER A 2 3.62 12.92 26.95
CA SER A 2 3.00 14.13 26.39
C SER A 2 2.16 13.70 25.18
N SER A 3 0.85 13.87 25.26
CA SER A 3 -0.04 13.75 24.11
C SER A 3 0.34 14.86 23.13
N ARG A 4 0.89 14.49 21.97
CA ARG A 4 1.07 15.48 20.89
C ARG A 4 -0.32 15.95 20.46
N PRO A 5 -0.53 17.25 20.23
CA PRO A 5 -1.81 17.75 19.73
C PRO A 5 -2.22 17.02 18.46
N SER A 6 -3.49 16.62 18.36
CA SER A 6 -4.02 15.98 17.15
C SER A 6 -3.92 16.96 15.97
N PRO A 7 -3.49 16.52 14.78
CA PRO A 7 -3.47 17.37 13.59
C PRO A 7 -4.88 17.65 13.04
N ARG A 8 -5.91 16.93 13.52
CA ARG A 8 -7.28 17.00 13.00
C ARG A 8 -8.05 18.13 13.66
N THR A 9 -8.87 18.80 12.85
CA THR A 9 -9.82 19.84 13.28
C THR A 9 -11.17 19.56 12.66
N THR A 10 -12.22 20.28 13.08
CA THR A 10 -13.56 20.20 12.47
C THR A 10 -13.55 20.49 10.97
N GLU A 11 -12.67 21.40 10.52
CA GLU A 11 -12.49 21.76 9.10
C GLU A 11 -11.65 20.73 8.32
N GLN A 12 -10.75 20.02 9.00
CA GLN A 12 -9.85 19.04 8.40
C GLN A 12 -9.92 17.71 9.16
N PRO A 13 -11.05 16.99 9.05
CA PRO A 13 -11.32 15.79 9.83
C PRO A 13 -10.37 14.64 9.53
N MET A 14 -9.71 14.63 8.37
CA MET A 14 -8.77 13.59 7.95
C MET A 14 -7.34 14.12 7.80
N ALA A 15 -6.99 15.21 8.50
CA ALA A 15 -5.60 15.64 8.57
C ALA A 15 -4.71 14.57 9.22
N PHE A 16 -3.45 14.53 8.79
CA PHE A 16 -2.46 13.56 9.27
C PHE A 16 -1.10 14.22 9.46
N SER A 17 -0.38 13.70 10.43
CA SER A 17 1.01 13.99 10.74
C SER A 17 1.96 13.23 9.83
N ARG A 18 3.22 13.70 9.77
CA ARG A 18 4.29 12.98 9.05
C ARG A 18 4.50 11.55 9.56
N ARG A 19 4.28 11.30 10.87
CA ARG A 19 4.43 9.97 11.46
C ARG A 19 3.35 9.02 10.96
N GLU A 20 2.09 9.48 10.92
CA GLU A 20 0.98 8.71 10.39
C GLU A 20 1.19 8.43 8.89
N PHE A 21 1.65 9.41 8.14
CA PHE A 21 1.98 9.23 6.72
C PHE A 21 2.97 8.08 6.49
N TRP A 22 4.13 8.11 7.16
CA TRP A 22 5.14 7.05 7.01
C TRP A 22 4.67 5.71 7.57
N ARG A 23 3.86 5.70 8.63
CA ARG A 23 3.20 4.48 9.13
C ARG A 23 2.30 3.86 8.04
N GLY A 24 1.55 4.68 7.30
CA GLY A 24 0.75 4.26 6.16
C GLY A 24 1.59 3.70 5.01
N ALA A 25 2.66 4.41 4.63
CA ALA A 25 3.57 3.95 3.58
C ALA A 25 4.20 2.58 3.90
N VAL A 26 4.69 2.39 5.13
CA VAL A 26 5.24 1.11 5.60
C VAL A 26 4.16 0.02 5.63
N ALA A 27 2.95 0.33 6.12
CA ALA A 27 1.85 -0.63 6.14
C ALA A 27 1.45 -1.08 4.73
N THR A 28 1.40 -0.15 3.76
CA THR A 28 1.18 -0.45 2.35
C THR A 28 2.27 -1.37 1.79
N TRP A 29 3.54 -1.04 2.02
CA TRP A 29 4.67 -1.83 1.52
C TRP A 29 4.67 -3.26 2.08
N ILE A 30 4.42 -3.42 3.38
CA ILE A 30 4.31 -4.73 4.03
C ILE A 30 3.11 -5.50 3.46
N THR A 31 1.96 -4.85 3.34
CA THR A 31 0.74 -5.48 2.79
C THR A 31 0.95 -5.96 1.37
N PHE A 32 1.60 -5.15 0.53
CA PHE A 32 1.92 -5.52 -0.85
C PHE A 32 2.82 -6.76 -0.90
N ASN A 33 3.91 -6.78 -0.12
CA ASN A 33 4.81 -7.92 -0.10
C ASN A 33 4.14 -9.20 0.45
N ALA A 34 3.26 -9.06 1.44
CA ALA A 34 2.50 -10.19 1.97
C ALA A 34 1.50 -10.74 0.93
N LEU A 35 0.74 -9.85 0.28
CA LEU A 35 -0.20 -10.24 -0.77
C LEU A 35 0.52 -10.85 -1.98
N PHE A 36 1.64 -10.26 -2.41
CA PHE A 36 2.44 -10.78 -3.51
C PHE A 36 2.90 -12.21 -3.23
N LEU A 37 3.47 -12.47 -2.05
CA LEU A 37 3.92 -13.80 -1.65
C LEU A 37 2.75 -14.79 -1.67
N LEU A 38 1.66 -14.41 -1.00
CA LEU A 38 0.50 -15.27 -0.80
C LEU A 38 -0.18 -15.60 -2.13
N VAL A 39 -0.57 -14.59 -2.91
CA VAL A 39 -1.32 -14.76 -4.16
C VAL A 39 -0.48 -15.50 -5.18
N THR A 40 0.79 -15.12 -5.37
CA THR A 40 1.66 -15.78 -6.35
C THR A 40 1.88 -17.24 -5.98
N THR A 41 2.15 -17.54 -4.70
CA THR A 41 2.33 -18.92 -4.24
C THR A 41 1.06 -19.74 -4.41
N VAL A 42 -0.11 -19.21 -4.02
CA VAL A 42 -1.39 -19.92 -4.15
C VAL A 42 -1.73 -20.20 -5.60
N VAL A 43 -1.61 -19.21 -6.49
CA VAL A 43 -1.90 -19.37 -7.92
C VAL A 43 -1.00 -20.44 -8.54
N LEU A 44 0.31 -20.35 -8.33
CA LEU A 44 1.25 -21.31 -8.89
C LEU A 44 1.09 -22.71 -8.26
N ALA A 45 0.73 -22.80 -6.98
CA ALA A 45 0.45 -24.06 -6.31
C ALA A 45 -0.81 -24.75 -6.87
N ILE A 46 -1.87 -24.00 -7.14
CA ILE A 46 -3.10 -24.52 -7.77
C ILE A 46 -2.81 -25.06 -9.19
N MET A 47 -1.91 -24.40 -9.92
CA MET A 47 -1.49 -24.84 -11.25
C MET A 47 -0.54 -26.05 -11.23
N SER A 48 0.02 -26.37 -10.06
CA SER A 48 0.96 -27.48 -9.90
C SER A 48 0.25 -28.84 -9.87
N ARG A 49 0.88 -29.86 -10.47
CA ARG A 49 0.39 -31.25 -10.48
C ARG A 49 1.03 -32.13 -9.41
N SER A 50 1.99 -31.63 -8.63
CA SER A 50 2.69 -32.41 -7.60
C SER A 50 3.09 -31.55 -6.40
N LEU A 51 3.19 -32.17 -5.22
CA LEU A 51 3.67 -31.51 -4.00
C LEU A 51 5.13 -31.07 -4.11
N GLN A 52 5.98 -31.85 -4.77
CA GLN A 52 7.39 -31.49 -4.99
C GLN A 52 7.51 -30.18 -5.77
N THR A 53 6.69 -30.01 -6.83
CA THR A 53 6.67 -28.77 -7.61
C THR A 53 6.16 -27.58 -6.78
N VAL A 54 5.21 -27.79 -5.86
CA VAL A 54 4.76 -26.72 -4.94
C VAL A 54 5.89 -26.24 -4.04
N PHE A 55 6.68 -27.14 -3.46
CA PHE A 55 7.84 -26.76 -2.63
C PHE A 55 8.88 -25.98 -3.44
N SER A 56 9.20 -26.43 -4.66
CA SER A 56 10.12 -25.72 -5.56
C SER A 56 9.61 -24.32 -5.92
N ILE A 57 8.31 -24.19 -6.21
CA ILE A 57 7.66 -22.90 -6.47
C ILE A 57 7.79 -21.97 -5.26
N LEU A 58 7.50 -22.46 -4.06
CA LEU A 58 7.56 -21.66 -2.84
C LEU A 58 8.97 -21.10 -2.61
N ILE A 59 10.00 -21.94 -2.78
CA ILE A 59 11.40 -21.52 -2.67
C ILE A 59 11.71 -20.46 -3.73
N LEU A 60 11.36 -20.72 -5.00
CA LEU A 60 11.61 -19.80 -6.10
C LEU A 60 10.94 -18.42 -5.87
N VAL A 61 9.66 -18.41 -5.51
CA VAL A 61 8.90 -17.17 -5.26
C VAL A 61 9.48 -16.42 -4.07
N ALA A 62 9.82 -17.10 -2.98
CA ALA A 62 10.42 -16.48 -1.80
C ALA A 62 11.77 -15.81 -2.13
N TRP A 63 12.63 -16.50 -2.88
CA TRP A 63 13.91 -15.94 -3.34
C TRP A 63 13.72 -14.76 -4.29
N PHE A 64 12.85 -14.89 -5.29
CA PHE A 64 12.53 -13.80 -6.20
C PHE A 64 11.99 -12.57 -5.46
N GLN A 65 11.12 -12.80 -4.48
CA GLN A 65 10.59 -11.73 -3.66
C GLN A 65 11.68 -11.02 -2.86
N LEU A 66 12.52 -11.79 -2.16
CA LEU A 66 13.59 -11.24 -1.32
C LEU A 66 14.60 -10.43 -2.14
N LEU A 67 15.00 -10.95 -3.31
CA LEU A 67 16.04 -10.34 -4.14
C LEU A 67 15.55 -9.16 -4.97
N PHE A 68 14.29 -9.19 -5.43
CA PHE A 68 13.79 -8.20 -6.39
C PHE A 68 12.56 -7.45 -5.90
N VAL A 69 11.49 -8.16 -5.54
CA VAL A 69 10.18 -7.54 -5.26
C VAL A 69 10.26 -6.60 -4.06
N VAL A 70 10.95 -7.01 -2.99
CA VAL A 70 11.12 -6.20 -1.77
C VAL A 70 11.78 -4.87 -2.09
N ALA A 71 12.89 -4.89 -2.86
CA ALA A 71 13.64 -3.69 -3.23
C ALA A 71 12.87 -2.79 -4.21
N THR A 72 12.33 -3.37 -5.28
CA THR A 72 11.57 -2.60 -6.29
C THR A 72 10.29 -1.99 -5.70
N SER A 73 9.58 -2.73 -4.86
CA SER A 73 8.38 -2.21 -4.18
C SER A 73 8.71 -1.14 -3.13
N ALA A 74 9.86 -1.24 -2.45
CA ALA A 74 10.33 -0.20 -1.53
C ALA A 74 10.61 1.10 -2.31
N LEU A 75 11.31 1.01 -3.44
CA LEU A 75 11.56 2.17 -4.32
C LEU A 75 10.27 2.78 -4.85
N ALA A 76 9.34 1.95 -5.35
CA ALA A 76 8.04 2.40 -5.79
C ALA A 76 7.23 3.07 -4.67
N THR A 77 7.34 2.56 -3.44
CA THR A 77 6.70 3.17 -2.26
C THR A 77 7.29 4.54 -1.95
N VAL A 78 8.62 4.67 -1.97
CA VAL A 78 9.31 5.96 -1.71
C VAL A 78 8.93 7.00 -2.77
N ILE A 79 8.94 6.62 -4.05
CA ILE A 79 8.57 7.52 -5.15
C ILE A 79 7.07 7.86 -5.10
N GLY A 80 6.22 6.85 -4.97
CA GLY A 80 4.76 6.99 -4.91
C GLY A 80 4.27 7.75 -3.68
N SER A 81 5.06 7.78 -2.60
CA SER A 81 4.76 8.54 -1.39
C SER A 81 4.54 10.03 -1.67
N GLY A 82 5.26 10.62 -2.63
CA GLY A 82 5.03 12.02 -3.01
C GLY A 82 3.60 12.27 -3.50
N ALA A 83 3.13 11.43 -4.42
CA ALA A 83 1.76 11.50 -4.94
C ALA A 83 0.72 11.19 -3.84
N ALA A 84 0.99 10.20 -2.99
CA ALA A 84 0.14 9.86 -1.85
C ALA A 84 0.01 11.03 -0.86
N PHE A 85 1.09 11.77 -0.60
CA PHE A 85 1.09 12.92 0.29
C PHE A 85 0.22 14.05 -0.26
N VAL A 86 0.35 14.36 -1.55
CA VAL A 86 -0.48 15.37 -2.22
C VAL A 86 -1.95 14.95 -2.18
N LEU A 87 -2.25 13.71 -2.53
CA LEU A 87 -3.61 13.17 -2.54
C LEU A 87 -4.25 13.24 -1.15
N GLY A 88 -3.54 12.79 -0.11
CA GLY A 88 -4.01 12.89 1.27
C GLY A 88 -4.26 14.34 1.69
N ARG A 89 -3.41 15.29 1.26
CA ARG A 89 -3.59 16.71 1.58
C ARG A 89 -4.81 17.32 0.88
N LEU A 90 -5.13 16.87 -0.34
CA LEU A 90 -6.33 17.30 -1.06
C LEU A 90 -7.61 16.77 -0.41
N LEU A 91 -7.57 15.54 0.12
CA LEU A 91 -8.75 14.88 0.72
C LEU A 91 -8.91 15.16 2.23
N ARG A 92 -8.06 15.98 2.84
CA ARG A 92 -8.06 16.21 4.31
C ARG A 92 -9.36 16.81 4.86
N THR A 93 -10.10 17.55 4.02
CA THR A 93 -11.40 18.16 4.37
C THR A 93 -12.56 17.17 4.20
N THR A 94 -12.33 16.05 3.52
CA THR A 94 -13.33 15.04 3.21
C THR A 94 -13.45 14.03 4.35
N ALA A 95 -14.60 14.02 5.05
CA ALA A 95 -14.84 13.13 6.18
C ALA A 95 -15.10 11.66 5.78
N GLY A 96 -15.52 11.40 4.53
CA GLY A 96 -15.96 10.08 4.10
C GLY A 96 -14.81 9.09 3.84
N MET A 97 -14.62 8.09 4.71
CA MET A 97 -13.58 7.06 4.55
C MET A 97 -13.64 6.37 3.18
N ARG A 98 -14.84 6.09 2.65
CA ARG A 98 -15.00 5.43 1.33
C ARG A 98 -14.33 6.22 0.19
N GLN A 99 -14.42 7.55 0.21
CA GLN A 99 -13.83 8.39 -0.83
C GLN A 99 -12.30 8.33 -0.78
N HIS A 100 -11.73 8.29 0.42
CA HIS A 100 -10.29 8.05 0.59
C HIS A 100 -9.89 6.67 0.07
N LEU A 101 -10.63 5.61 0.41
CA LEU A 101 -10.29 4.25 -0.06
C LEU A 101 -10.33 4.15 -1.58
N ILE A 102 -11.33 4.74 -2.24
CA ILE A 102 -11.41 4.77 -3.71
C ILE A 102 -10.22 5.54 -4.30
N ALA A 103 -9.90 6.71 -3.74
CA ALA A 103 -8.79 7.54 -4.23
C ALA A 103 -7.42 6.84 -4.06
N PHE A 104 -7.17 6.23 -2.90
CA PHE A 104 -5.94 5.50 -2.61
C PHE A 104 -5.86 4.18 -3.39
N ALA A 105 -6.97 3.49 -3.63
CA ALA A 105 -7.01 2.35 -4.54
C ALA A 105 -6.66 2.78 -5.98
N GLY A 106 -7.24 3.88 -6.45
CA GLY A 106 -6.90 4.48 -7.75
C GLY A 106 -5.43 4.86 -7.86
N LEU A 107 -4.84 5.43 -6.81
CA LEU A 107 -3.40 5.69 -6.74
C LEU A 107 -2.58 4.40 -6.86
N GLY A 108 -2.99 3.33 -6.16
CA GLY A 108 -2.34 2.03 -6.27
C GLY A 108 -2.41 1.43 -7.68
N LEU A 109 -3.51 1.62 -8.40
CA LEU A 109 -3.61 1.24 -9.82
C LEU A 109 -2.62 2.03 -10.68
N VAL A 110 -2.54 3.35 -10.50
CA VAL A 110 -1.61 4.21 -11.26
C VAL A 110 -0.17 3.83 -10.98
N VAL A 111 0.23 3.75 -9.72
CA VAL A 111 1.61 3.39 -9.33
C VAL A 111 1.95 1.98 -9.81
N GLY A 112 1.05 1.01 -9.62
CA GLY A 112 1.24 -0.36 -10.08
C GLY A 112 1.39 -0.43 -11.59
N GLY A 113 0.55 0.29 -12.35
CA GLY A 113 0.61 0.35 -13.81
C GLY A 113 1.92 0.97 -14.31
N VAL A 114 2.39 2.04 -13.68
CA VAL A 114 3.69 2.65 -13.99
C VAL A 114 4.83 1.67 -13.72
N VAL A 115 4.82 0.98 -12.58
CA VAL A 115 5.87 -0.02 -12.26
C VAL A 115 5.85 -1.17 -13.26
N ILE A 116 4.67 -1.70 -13.61
CA ILE A 116 4.52 -2.75 -14.63
C ILE A 116 5.04 -2.27 -15.98
N ALA A 117 4.70 -1.05 -16.41
CA ALA A 117 5.17 -0.49 -17.66
C ALA A 117 6.70 -0.33 -17.68
N VAL A 118 7.29 0.19 -16.61
CA VAL A 118 8.74 0.42 -16.52
C VAL A 118 9.51 -0.89 -16.46
N VAL A 119 9.08 -1.83 -15.61
CA VAL A 119 9.78 -3.11 -15.44
C VAL A 119 9.57 -4.01 -16.66
N GLY A 120 8.38 -4.00 -17.24
CA GLY A 120 8.00 -4.85 -18.37
C GLY A 120 8.57 -4.40 -19.72
N THR A 121 8.99 -3.13 -19.83
CA THR A 121 9.67 -2.61 -21.02
C THR A 121 11.19 -2.56 -20.86
N TRP A 122 11.73 -3.09 -19.76
CA TRP A 122 13.17 -3.12 -19.54
C TRP A 122 13.86 -3.99 -20.60
N PRO A 123 14.94 -3.54 -21.27
CA PRO A 123 15.48 -4.24 -22.42
C PRO A 123 16.00 -5.65 -22.07
N ALA A 124 15.40 -6.69 -22.66
CA ALA A 124 15.74 -8.09 -22.40
C ALA A 124 17.18 -8.45 -22.78
N ASN A 125 17.77 -7.71 -23.74
CA ASN A 125 19.16 -7.85 -24.14
C ASN A 125 20.17 -7.42 -23.05
N LEU A 126 19.74 -6.66 -22.04
CA LEU A 126 20.58 -6.25 -20.91
C LEU A 126 20.46 -7.20 -19.70
N THR A 127 19.45 -8.05 -19.67
CA THR A 127 19.06 -8.84 -18.48
C THR A 127 19.03 -10.35 -18.75
N GLY A 128 19.22 -10.81 -19.99
CA GLY A 128 19.28 -12.23 -20.34
C GLY A 128 17.94 -12.95 -20.12
N GLU A 129 17.97 -14.21 -19.69
CA GLU A 129 16.75 -15.00 -19.40
C GLU A 129 15.86 -14.34 -18.33
N PHE A 130 16.45 -13.60 -17.41
CA PHE A 130 15.72 -12.82 -16.41
C PHE A 130 14.86 -11.71 -17.05
N GLY A 131 15.35 -11.11 -18.15
CA GLY A 131 14.61 -10.12 -18.93
C GLY A 131 13.33 -10.67 -19.54
N SER A 132 13.38 -11.91 -20.05
CA SER A 132 12.21 -12.60 -20.60
C SER A 132 11.11 -12.80 -19.56
N LEU A 133 11.47 -13.13 -18.31
CA LEU A 133 10.51 -13.24 -17.21
C LEU A 133 9.87 -11.89 -16.86
N LEU A 134 10.65 -10.82 -16.91
CA LEU A 134 10.15 -9.47 -16.65
C LEU A 134 9.24 -8.95 -17.77
N THR A 135 9.49 -9.27 -19.04
CA THR A 135 8.59 -8.88 -20.13
C THR A 135 7.21 -9.53 -20.01
N ASN A 136 7.11 -10.71 -19.41
CA ASN A 136 5.82 -11.38 -19.22
C ASN A 136 4.93 -10.69 -18.18
N ILE A 137 5.45 -9.76 -17.36
CA ILE A 137 4.62 -9.10 -16.34
C ILE A 137 3.55 -8.18 -16.96
N THR A 138 3.70 -7.79 -18.23
CA THR A 138 2.71 -6.99 -18.95
C THR A 138 1.55 -7.84 -19.46
N GLU A 139 1.67 -9.16 -19.45
CA GLU A 139 0.59 -10.06 -19.85
C GLU A 139 -0.63 -9.86 -18.95
N PRO A 140 -1.85 -9.72 -19.51
CA PRO A 140 -3.04 -9.36 -18.73
C PRO A 140 -3.30 -10.26 -17.52
N TYR A 141 -3.06 -11.56 -17.65
CA TYR A 141 -3.29 -12.54 -16.59
C TYR A 141 -2.27 -12.44 -15.43
N ILE A 142 -1.13 -11.76 -15.61
CA ILE A 142 -0.15 -11.43 -14.57
C ILE A 142 -0.36 -9.99 -14.08
N ALA A 143 -0.52 -9.05 -15.02
CA ALA A 143 -0.65 -7.64 -14.72
C ALA A 143 -1.89 -7.31 -13.87
N LEU A 144 -3.06 -7.89 -14.20
CA LEU A 144 -4.31 -7.59 -13.50
C LEU A 144 -4.29 -7.99 -12.01
N PRO A 145 -3.83 -9.20 -11.62
CA PRO A 145 -3.62 -9.52 -10.21
C PRO A 145 -2.64 -8.58 -9.51
N LEU A 146 -1.53 -8.20 -10.15
CA LEU A 146 -0.55 -7.28 -9.58
C LEU A 146 -1.12 -5.88 -9.35
N LEU A 147 -1.91 -5.37 -10.29
CA LEU A 147 -2.64 -4.11 -10.15
C LEU A 147 -3.64 -4.18 -9.00
N GLY A 148 -4.39 -5.28 -8.89
CA GLY A 148 -5.33 -5.52 -7.80
C GLY A 148 -4.63 -5.53 -6.44
N MET A 149 -3.51 -6.25 -6.32
CA MET A 149 -2.71 -6.28 -5.09
C MET A 149 -2.16 -4.89 -4.73
N SER A 150 -1.68 -4.12 -5.72
CA SER A 150 -1.22 -2.75 -5.51
C SER A 150 -2.34 -1.84 -4.98
N ALA A 151 -3.49 -1.84 -5.66
CA ALA A 151 -4.67 -1.07 -5.25
C ALA A 151 -5.14 -1.40 -3.83
N VAL A 152 -5.26 -2.69 -3.52
CA VAL A 152 -5.67 -3.17 -2.19
C VAL A 152 -4.64 -2.76 -1.13
N SER A 153 -3.35 -2.88 -1.42
CA SER A 153 -2.28 -2.56 -0.45
C SER A 153 -2.22 -1.08 -0.11
N VAL A 154 -2.40 -0.20 -1.10
CA VAL A 154 -2.42 1.26 -0.89
C VAL A 154 -3.67 1.67 -0.10
N ALA A 155 -4.85 1.16 -0.49
CA ALA A 155 -6.08 1.41 0.25
C ALA A 155 -6.03 0.86 1.69
N HIS A 156 -5.51 -0.35 1.87
CA HIS A 156 -5.35 -0.98 3.18
C HIS A 156 -4.40 -0.20 4.10
N GLY A 157 -3.23 0.21 3.60
CA GLY A 157 -2.27 0.97 4.40
C GLY A 157 -2.82 2.32 4.87
N TRP A 158 -3.59 3.00 4.01
CA TRP A 158 -4.34 4.20 4.40
C TRP A 158 -5.41 3.89 5.45
N TYR A 159 -6.29 2.92 5.15
CA TYR A 159 -7.39 2.52 6.03
C TYR A 159 -6.91 2.22 7.45
N TRP A 160 -5.90 1.36 7.56
CA TRP A 160 -5.36 0.92 8.84
C TRP A 160 -4.77 2.08 9.64
N THR A 161 -4.03 2.96 8.96
CA THR A 161 -3.38 4.11 9.59
C THR A 161 -4.38 5.15 10.04
N ALA A 162 -5.36 5.48 9.18
CA ALA A 162 -6.39 6.45 9.47
C ALA A 162 -7.33 5.94 10.57
N SER A 163 -7.75 4.67 10.52
CA SER A 163 -8.61 4.08 11.55
C SER A 163 -7.93 4.04 12.92
N ARG A 164 -6.65 3.66 12.98
CA ARG A 164 -5.88 3.73 14.23
C ARG A 164 -5.76 5.15 14.75
N ALA A 165 -5.45 6.10 13.88
CA ALA A 165 -5.29 7.48 14.29
C ALA A 165 -6.59 8.10 14.81
N LEU A 166 -7.72 7.82 14.17
CA LEU A 166 -9.04 8.28 14.62
C LEU A 166 -9.47 7.64 15.95
N SER A 167 -9.02 6.40 16.21
CA SER A 167 -9.27 5.72 17.49
C SER A 167 -8.36 6.22 18.62
N GLU A 168 -7.22 6.81 18.27
CA GLU A 168 -6.24 7.39 19.20
C GLU A 168 -6.55 8.87 19.54
N ASP A 169 -7.44 9.53 18.79
CA ASP A 169 -7.80 10.92 19.04
C ASP A 169 -8.65 11.06 20.32
N PRO A 170 -8.36 12.05 21.19
CA PRO A 170 -9.19 12.34 22.35
C PRO A 170 -10.62 12.65 21.93
N ALA A 171 -11.61 12.10 22.64
CA ALA A 171 -12.99 12.51 22.48
C ALA A 171 -13.09 14.04 22.65
N PRO A 172 -13.92 14.74 21.84
CA PRO A 172 -14.15 16.16 22.03
C PRO A 172 -14.50 16.40 23.50
N GLN A 173 -13.73 17.24 24.19
CA GLN A 173 -14.08 17.65 25.54
C GLN A 173 -15.44 18.31 25.46
N SER A 174 -16.47 17.64 25.97
CA SER A 174 -17.81 18.21 26.00
C SER A 174 -17.75 19.57 26.71
N PRO A 175 -18.31 20.65 26.13
CA PRO A 175 -18.28 21.99 26.72
C PRO A 175 -18.94 22.08 28.11
N VAL A 176 -19.62 21.02 28.55
CA VAL A 176 -20.19 20.87 29.90
C VAL A 176 -19.11 20.81 30.99
N ALA A 177 -17.91 20.27 30.70
CA ALA A 177 -16.86 20.14 31.71
C ALA A 177 -16.18 21.48 32.06
N GLU A 178 -16.05 22.41 31.10
CA GLU A 178 -15.55 23.77 31.37
C GLU A 178 -16.58 24.60 32.14
N ALA A 179 -17.87 24.44 31.87
CA ALA A 179 -18.93 25.13 32.61
C ALA A 179 -19.04 24.67 34.08
N GLN A 180 -18.64 23.43 34.40
CA GLN A 180 -18.66 22.91 35.78
C GLN A 180 -17.40 23.23 36.59
N LEU A 181 -16.29 23.62 35.95
CA LEU A 181 -15.05 24.03 36.65
C LEU A 181 -14.95 25.54 36.89
N ALA A 182 -15.84 26.32 36.28
CA ALA A 182 -15.89 27.79 36.39
C ALA A 182 -16.97 28.34 37.35
N GLY A 183 -17.70 27.46 38.05
CA GLY A 183 -18.70 27.82 39.07
C GLY A 183 -18.31 27.28 40.44
#